data_AF-A0A813GQY3-F1
#
_entry.id   AF-A0A813GQY3-F1
#
_cell.length_a   1.000
_cell.length_b   1.000
_cell.length_c   1.000
_cell.angle_alpha   90.00
_cell.angle_beta   90.00
_cell.angle_gamma   90.00
#
_symmetry.space_group_name_H-M   'P 1'
#
loop_
_entity.id
_entity.type
_entity.pdbx_description
1 polymer ?
#
loop_
_entity_poly.entity_id
_entity_poly.type
_entity_poly.pdbx_seq_one_letter_code
_entity_poly.pdbx_strand_id
1 'polypeptide(L)'
;MLGEHKVTAIALSRIGAFALAATCWLGPPTAGRTYVSPVSSLSSCSVLQELVDLAQRRARIVVLVGTLRTSDEVLLAEDIALRLGAAVFGDITSGLRQRPCAVHYADQLLNSPFLSPENLQIEAVVHLGGPLCSARLNAFSKASAGARLHVRVAPGPVRMDQDHIVTHHLPCCLEALAQGLAEAGLEAATGPPAFWKRLSDAAGSVLERMLSPGEGACDGRLTEPFIAQTVSRLMCPGERLQISSSMPIRDLDFFAKPFNDSCM
;
A
#
# COMPACT_ATOMS: atom_id res chain seq x y z
N MET A 1 -50.55 -36.77 -26.79
CA MET A 1 -50.80 -35.42 -26.22
C MET A 1 -49.48 -34.91 -25.67
N LEU A 2 -48.78 -34.13 -26.49
CA LEU A 2 -47.48 -33.52 -26.19
C LEU A 2 -47.75 -32.14 -25.58
N GLY A 3 -47.28 -31.92 -24.35
CA GLY A 3 -47.32 -30.63 -23.67
C GLY A 3 -45.96 -29.97 -23.75
N GLU A 4 -45.79 -29.07 -24.72
CA GLU A 4 -44.62 -28.21 -24.88
C GLU A 4 -44.66 -27.08 -23.83
N HIS A 5 -43.69 -27.07 -22.90
CA HIS A 5 -43.41 -25.88 -22.09
C HIS A 5 -42.33 -25.05 -22.78
N LYS A 6 -42.79 -23.96 -23.41
CA LYS A 6 -41.94 -22.93 -24.04
C LYS A 6 -41.13 -22.19 -22.97
N VAL A 7 -39.81 -22.30 -23.08
CA VAL A 7 -38.84 -21.39 -22.45
C VAL A 7 -38.83 -20.10 -23.27
N THR A 8 -39.30 -19.00 -22.69
CA THR A 8 -39.31 -17.69 -23.33
C THR A 8 -37.90 -17.10 -23.25
N ALA A 9 -37.19 -17.11 -24.38
CA ALA A 9 -35.95 -16.38 -24.58
C ALA A 9 -36.22 -14.86 -24.54
N ILE A 10 -35.62 -14.15 -23.59
CA ILE A 10 -35.57 -12.69 -23.61
C ILE A 10 -34.42 -12.28 -24.53
N ALA A 11 -34.80 -11.68 -25.66
CA ALA A 11 -33.90 -11.24 -26.70
C ALA A 11 -33.01 -10.08 -26.22
N LEU A 12 -31.70 -10.27 -26.43
CA LEU A 12 -30.68 -9.24 -26.53
C LEU A 12 -31.02 -8.30 -27.69
N SER A 13 -31.53 -7.11 -27.38
CA SER A 13 -31.52 -6.00 -28.33
C SER A 13 -31.45 -4.67 -27.59
N ARG A 14 -30.24 -4.15 -27.41
CA ARG A 14 -29.84 -2.72 -27.41
C ARG A 14 -28.44 -2.57 -26.82
N ILE A 15 -27.44 -2.99 -27.59
CA ILE A 15 -26.09 -2.43 -27.50
C ILE A 15 -25.83 -1.82 -28.88
N GLY A 16 -26.30 -0.59 -29.05
CA GLY A 16 -25.93 0.26 -30.16
C GLY A 16 -24.67 1.02 -29.75
N ALA A 17 -23.58 0.77 -30.47
CA ALA A 17 -22.35 1.53 -30.37
C ALA A 17 -22.62 3.00 -30.73
N PHE A 18 -22.19 3.92 -29.87
CA PHE A 18 -21.69 5.23 -30.29
C PHE A 18 -20.57 5.65 -29.34
N ALA A 19 -19.34 5.42 -29.81
CA ALA A 19 -18.19 6.24 -29.48
C ALA A 19 -18.44 7.69 -29.94
N LEU A 20 -17.68 8.63 -29.35
CA LEU A 20 -17.68 10.09 -29.58
C LEU A 20 -18.73 10.90 -28.81
N ALA A 21 -18.32 11.39 -27.63
CA ALA A 21 -18.40 12.81 -27.24
C ALA A 21 -17.94 12.99 -25.77
N ALA A 22 -16.63 13.01 -25.54
CA ALA A 22 -16.03 13.61 -24.34
C ALA A 22 -14.91 14.58 -24.73
N THR A 23 -15.09 15.28 -25.84
CA THR A 23 -14.36 16.50 -26.19
C THR A 23 -15.35 17.65 -26.07
N CYS A 24 -15.39 18.27 -24.89
CA CYS A 24 -15.76 19.67 -24.62
C CYS A 24 -16.18 19.86 -23.16
N TRP A 25 -15.25 19.63 -22.22
CA TRP A 25 -15.19 20.37 -20.95
C TRP A 25 -13.75 20.81 -20.63
N LEU A 26 -12.90 20.88 -21.65
CA LEU A 26 -11.67 21.67 -21.61
C LEU A 26 -12.05 23.07 -22.11
N GLY A 27 -12.60 23.88 -21.20
CA GLY A 27 -12.49 25.32 -21.35
C GLY A 27 -11.00 25.70 -21.49
N PRO A 28 -10.66 26.82 -22.16
CA PRO A 28 -9.28 27.25 -22.25
C PRO A 28 -8.65 27.32 -20.85
N PRO A 29 -7.37 26.94 -20.68
CA PRO A 29 -6.71 26.95 -19.38
C PRO A 29 -6.45 28.40 -18.96
N THR A 30 -7.46 29.07 -18.42
CA THR A 30 -7.34 30.39 -17.80
C THR A 30 -7.59 30.26 -16.30
N ALA A 31 -6.59 29.73 -15.61
CA ALA A 31 -6.30 29.99 -14.20
C ALA A 31 -4.89 29.47 -13.92
N GLY A 32 -3.93 30.38 -13.70
CA GLY A 32 -2.53 30.08 -13.47
C GLY A 32 -2.30 29.19 -12.25
N ARG A 33 -2.25 27.88 -12.45
CA ARG A 33 -1.58 26.95 -11.54
C ARG A 33 -0.23 26.62 -12.14
N THR A 34 0.78 27.37 -11.74
CA THR A 34 2.17 27.01 -11.99
C THR A 34 2.45 25.78 -11.14
N TYR A 35 2.36 24.58 -11.73
CA TYR A 35 2.91 23.38 -11.11
C TYR A 35 4.42 23.54 -11.11
N VAL A 36 5.00 23.69 -9.93
CA VAL A 36 6.46 23.58 -9.77
C VAL A 36 6.80 22.14 -10.12
N SER A 37 7.64 21.95 -11.14
CA SER A 37 8.16 20.62 -11.47
C SER A 37 8.85 20.06 -10.23
N PRO A 38 8.61 18.78 -9.86
CA PRO A 38 9.29 18.16 -8.73
C PRO A 38 10.80 18.29 -8.89
N VAL A 39 11.53 18.43 -7.79
CA VAL A 39 12.98 18.56 -7.85
C VAL A 39 13.56 17.27 -8.45
N SER A 40 14.27 17.40 -9.57
CA SER A 40 14.77 16.26 -10.35
C SER A 40 16.01 15.58 -9.76
N SER A 41 16.64 16.17 -8.74
CA SER A 41 17.86 15.66 -8.11
C SER A 41 17.92 16.03 -6.63
N LEU A 42 18.21 15.06 -5.77
CA LEU A 42 18.24 15.23 -4.32
C LEU A 42 19.66 15.30 -3.74
N SER A 43 20.69 15.43 -4.57
CA SER A 43 22.10 15.24 -4.20
C SER A 43 22.60 16.13 -3.04
N SER A 44 21.95 17.26 -2.78
CA SER A 44 22.27 18.19 -1.67
C SER A 44 21.14 18.32 -0.63
N CYS A 45 20.18 17.39 -0.62
CA CYS A 45 19.05 17.43 0.29
C CYS A 45 19.45 16.90 1.69
N SER A 46 19.40 17.75 2.71
CA SER A 46 19.73 17.37 4.10
C SER A 46 18.85 16.24 4.63
N VAL A 47 17.57 16.20 4.22
CA VAL A 47 16.63 15.13 4.62
C VAL A 47 17.05 13.78 4.01
N LEU A 48 17.53 13.78 2.75
CA LEU A 48 18.05 12.57 2.12
C LEU A 48 19.28 12.08 2.87
N GLN A 49 20.21 12.98 3.21
CA GLN A 49 21.41 12.63 3.97
C GLN A 49 21.05 12.03 5.34
N GLU A 50 20.08 12.60 6.05
CA GLU A 50 19.64 12.06 7.34
C GLU A 50 18.98 10.67 7.21
N LEU A 51 18.18 10.45 6.16
CA LEU A 51 17.63 9.12 5.85
C LEU A 51 18.74 8.10 5.56
N VAL A 52 19.75 8.50 4.80
CA VAL A 52 20.91 7.66 4.48
C VAL A 52 21.68 7.32 5.75
N ASP A 53 21.96 8.29 6.61
CA ASP A 53 22.65 8.08 7.89
C ASP A 53 21.87 7.13 8.82
N LEU A 54 20.54 7.24 8.85
CA LEU A 54 19.68 6.35 9.61
C LEU A 54 19.72 4.92 9.04
N ALA A 55 19.61 4.78 7.72
CA ALA A 55 19.67 3.48 7.06
C ALA A 55 21.02 2.78 7.26
N GLN A 56 22.13 3.51 7.11
CA GLN A 56 23.49 2.97 7.32
C GLN A 56 23.73 2.51 8.77
N ARG A 57 23.17 3.23 9.75
CA ARG A 57 23.20 2.84 11.17
C ARG A 57 22.23 1.70 11.51
N ARG A 58 21.46 1.21 10.53
CA ARG A 58 20.39 0.21 10.71
C ARG A 58 19.37 0.64 11.75
N ALA A 59 19.02 1.93 11.71
CA ALA A 59 17.95 2.51 12.52
C ALA A 59 16.61 1.81 12.25
N ARG A 60 15.67 1.96 13.17
CA ARG A 60 14.33 1.38 13.02
C ARG A 60 13.46 2.32 12.19
N ILE A 61 13.45 2.06 10.88
CA ILE A 61 12.69 2.83 9.89
C ILE A 61 11.41 2.07 9.51
N VAL A 62 10.30 2.81 9.44
CA VAL A 62 9.02 2.32 8.89
C VAL A 62 8.67 3.12 7.65
N VAL A 63 8.31 2.42 6.58
CA VAL A 63 7.80 3.01 5.35
C VAL A 63 6.29 2.74 5.27
N LEU A 64 5.49 3.80 5.27
CA LEU A 64 4.05 3.76 5.12
C LEU A 64 3.70 4.09 3.66
N VAL A 65 3.08 3.15 2.95
CA VAL A 65 2.78 3.31 1.52
C VAL A 65 1.28 3.36 1.32
N GLY A 66 0.78 4.54 0.95
CA GLY A 66 -0.62 4.75 0.59
C GLY A 66 -0.89 4.48 -0.88
N THR A 67 -1.96 5.08 -1.42
CA THR A 67 -2.36 4.88 -2.82
C THR A 67 -1.24 5.20 -3.81
N LEU A 68 -0.96 4.28 -4.72
CA LEU A 68 -0.08 4.44 -5.88
C LEU A 68 -0.89 4.29 -7.16
N ARG A 69 -0.43 4.89 -8.26
CA ARG A 69 -1.18 5.03 -9.51
C ARG A 69 -0.71 4.07 -10.60
N THR A 70 0.56 3.71 -10.59
CA THR A 70 1.19 2.89 -11.64
C THR A 70 1.99 1.75 -11.03
N SER A 71 2.17 0.67 -11.79
CA SER A 71 3.03 -0.44 -11.38
C SER A 71 4.49 0.01 -11.16
N ASP A 72 4.96 0.99 -11.93
CA ASP A 72 6.29 1.57 -11.77
C ASP A 72 6.43 2.26 -10.41
N GLU A 73 5.42 3.02 -9.96
CA GLU A 73 5.41 3.60 -8.62
C GLU A 73 5.48 2.53 -7.52
N VAL A 74 4.85 1.35 -7.73
CA VAL A 74 4.94 0.21 -6.78
C VAL A 74 6.36 -0.33 -6.70
N LEU A 75 7.02 -0.55 -7.85
CA LEU A 75 8.39 -1.06 -7.90
C LEU A 75 9.40 -0.06 -7.31
N LEU A 76 9.19 1.23 -7.54
CA LEU A 76 10.01 2.28 -6.95
C LEU A 76 9.82 2.36 -5.43
N ALA A 77 8.57 2.25 -4.95
CA ALA A 77 8.30 2.22 -3.50
C ALA A 77 8.93 0.99 -2.83
N GLU A 78 8.94 -0.17 -3.51
CA GLU A 78 9.66 -1.36 -3.07
C GLU A 78 11.17 -1.12 -3.00
N ASP A 79 11.79 -0.62 -4.07
CA ASP A 79 13.23 -0.34 -4.12
C ASP A 79 13.66 0.64 -3.02
N ILE A 80 12.92 1.75 -2.85
CA ILE A 80 13.15 2.74 -1.78
C ILE A 80 13.12 2.05 -0.41
N ALA A 81 12.09 1.25 -0.14
CA ALA A 81 11.94 0.61 1.15
C ALA A 81 13.03 -0.42 1.44
N LEU A 82 13.44 -1.20 0.43
CA LEU A 82 14.51 -2.18 0.55
C LEU A 82 15.86 -1.50 0.77
N ARG A 83 16.15 -0.38 0.09
CA ARG A 83 17.39 0.41 0.32
C ARG A 83 17.44 1.04 1.71
N LEU A 84 16.29 1.46 2.24
CA LEU A 84 16.19 1.96 3.61
C LEU A 84 16.29 0.85 4.67
N GLY A 85 16.23 -0.43 4.27
CA GLY A 85 16.15 -1.56 5.21
C GLY A 85 14.92 -1.50 6.12
N ALA A 86 13.84 -0.88 5.63
CA ALA A 86 12.69 -0.49 6.43
C ALA A 86 11.63 -1.59 6.55
N ALA A 87 10.81 -1.49 7.60
CA ALA A 87 9.55 -2.22 7.67
C ALA A 87 8.50 -1.55 6.78
N VAL A 88 7.87 -2.31 5.88
CA VAL A 88 6.94 -1.75 4.89
C VAL A 88 5.50 -2.06 5.28
N PHE A 89 4.73 -1.02 5.61
CA PHE A 89 3.29 -1.14 5.80
C PHE A 89 2.59 -0.57 4.56
N GLY A 90 2.22 -1.47 3.66
CA GLY A 90 1.49 -1.15 2.44
C GLY A 90 -0.01 -1.17 2.67
N ASP A 91 -0.68 -0.07 2.33
CA ASP A 91 -2.13 0.00 2.23
C ASP A 91 -2.63 -0.88 1.08
N ILE A 92 -3.85 -1.41 1.17
CA ILE A 92 -4.44 -2.18 0.06
C ILE A 92 -4.44 -1.44 -1.28
N THR A 93 -4.55 -0.09 -1.27
CA THR A 93 -4.54 0.74 -2.49
C THR A 93 -3.14 1.01 -3.05
N SER A 94 -2.08 0.61 -2.34
CA SER A 94 -0.70 0.77 -2.80
C SER A 94 -0.30 -0.29 -3.83
N GLY A 95 -0.96 -1.45 -3.85
CA GLY A 95 -0.49 -2.64 -4.57
C GLY A 95 0.77 -3.29 -3.95
N LEU A 96 1.53 -2.56 -3.12
CA LEU A 96 2.77 -3.02 -2.49
C LEU A 96 2.53 -4.10 -1.44
N ARG A 97 1.34 -4.14 -0.82
CA ARG A 97 0.94 -5.19 0.13
C ARG A 97 1.12 -6.61 -0.43
N GLN A 98 1.08 -6.75 -1.75
CA GLN A 98 1.19 -8.02 -2.45
C GLN A 98 2.64 -8.40 -2.80
N ARG A 99 3.61 -7.54 -2.46
CA ARG A 99 5.03 -7.76 -2.73
C ARG A 99 5.73 -8.40 -1.52
N PRO A 100 6.78 -9.21 -1.73
CA PRO A 100 7.52 -9.88 -0.65
C PRO A 100 8.17 -8.91 0.37
N CYS A 101 8.39 -7.65 -0.01
CA CYS A 101 8.93 -6.62 0.88
C CYS A 101 7.96 -6.19 1.98
N ALA A 102 6.65 -6.45 1.83
CA ALA A 102 5.61 -5.94 2.71
C ALA A 102 5.43 -6.75 4.00
N VAL A 103 5.03 -6.07 5.07
CA VAL A 103 4.51 -6.69 6.29
C VAL A 103 3.01 -6.89 6.11
N HIS A 104 2.61 -8.07 5.63
CA HIS A 104 1.29 -8.30 5.05
C HIS A 104 0.10 -8.17 6.02
N TYR A 105 0.33 -8.35 7.32
CA TYR A 105 -0.71 -8.27 8.35
C TYR A 105 -0.44 -7.12 9.33
N ALA A 106 0.16 -6.03 8.84
CA ALA A 106 0.51 -4.87 9.66
C ALA A 106 -0.68 -4.34 10.48
N ASP A 107 -1.89 -4.27 9.89
CA ASP A 107 -3.08 -3.81 10.60
C ASP A 107 -3.38 -4.66 11.86
N GLN A 108 -3.40 -6.00 11.72
CA GLN A 108 -3.62 -6.90 12.86
C GLN A 108 -2.48 -6.87 13.87
N LEU A 109 -1.24 -6.84 13.39
CA LEU A 109 -0.05 -6.81 14.24
C LEU A 109 -0.08 -5.58 15.14
N LEU A 110 -0.37 -4.41 14.56
CA LEU A 110 -0.42 -3.12 15.26
C LEU A 110 -1.61 -2.98 16.21
N ASN A 111 -2.51 -3.97 16.28
CA ASN A 111 -3.49 -4.07 17.36
C ASN A 111 -2.84 -4.43 18.71
N SER A 112 -1.62 -4.96 18.70
CA SER A 112 -0.85 -5.25 19.91
C SER A 112 -0.17 -3.98 20.44
N PRO A 113 -0.37 -3.61 21.73
CA PRO A 113 0.31 -2.45 22.32
C PRO A 113 1.83 -2.62 22.41
N PHE A 114 2.34 -3.86 22.34
CA PHE A 114 3.78 -4.14 22.29
C PHE A 114 4.43 -3.65 20.99
N LEU A 115 3.66 -3.46 19.92
CA LEU A 115 4.14 -2.93 18.65
C LEU A 115 3.86 -1.43 18.50
N SER A 116 3.76 -0.69 19.61
CA SER A 116 3.69 0.76 19.56
C SER A 116 5.02 1.36 19.06
N PRO A 117 5.00 2.54 18.39
CA PRO A 117 6.21 3.19 17.91
C PRO A 117 7.26 3.44 19.01
N GLU A 118 6.81 3.76 20.22
CA GLU A 118 7.66 3.95 21.40
C GLU A 118 8.34 2.65 21.82
N ASN A 119 7.60 1.55 21.98
CA ASN A 119 8.17 0.25 22.35
C ASN A 119 9.13 -0.26 21.27
N LEU A 120 8.78 -0.01 20.01
CA LEU A 120 9.61 -0.32 18.85
C LEU A 120 10.75 0.67 18.66
N GLN A 121 10.85 1.76 19.42
CA GLN A 121 11.89 2.79 19.28
C GLN A 121 12.06 3.22 17.81
N ILE A 122 10.95 3.54 17.14
CA ILE A 122 10.98 3.96 15.74
C ILE A 122 11.69 5.29 15.63
N GLU A 123 12.77 5.33 14.85
CA GLU A 123 13.58 6.53 14.65
C GLU A 123 13.08 7.33 13.44
N ALA A 124 12.53 6.66 12.43
CA ALA A 124 12.00 7.32 11.26
C ALA A 124 10.75 6.67 10.67
N VAL A 125 9.86 7.53 10.17
CA VAL A 125 8.68 7.17 9.40
C VAL A 125 8.71 7.89 8.06
N VAL A 126 8.67 7.13 6.97
CA VAL A 126 8.66 7.67 5.60
C VAL A 126 7.33 7.32 4.93
N HIS A 127 6.58 8.33 4.51
CA HIS A 127 5.34 8.15 3.79
C HIS A 127 5.53 8.31 2.29
N LEU A 128 5.12 7.28 1.55
CA LEU A 128 5.11 7.25 0.09
C LEU A 128 3.67 7.21 -0.43
N GLY A 129 3.43 7.85 -1.57
CA GLY A 129 2.14 7.80 -2.27
C GLY A 129 1.04 8.66 -1.64
N GLY A 130 -0.19 8.18 -1.74
CA GLY A 130 -1.44 8.85 -1.36
C GLY A 130 -1.89 8.60 0.08
N PRO A 131 -3.20 8.79 0.38
CA PRO A 131 -3.76 8.52 1.70
C PRO A 131 -3.72 7.02 2.06
N LEU A 132 -3.85 6.73 3.34
CA LEU A 132 -3.99 5.37 3.90
C LEU A 132 -5.46 5.10 4.23
N CYS A 133 -5.97 3.94 3.85
CA CYS A 133 -7.30 3.44 4.19
C CYS A 133 -7.34 2.83 5.60
N SER A 134 -6.25 2.19 6.04
CA SER A 134 -6.17 1.61 7.39
C SER A 134 -6.21 2.68 8.48
N ALA A 135 -7.19 2.59 9.38
CA ALA A 135 -7.25 3.43 10.58
C ALA A 135 -6.08 3.15 11.53
N ARG A 136 -5.58 1.90 11.59
CA ARG A 136 -4.46 1.53 12.47
C ARG A 136 -3.13 2.03 11.96
N LEU A 137 -2.89 1.99 10.65
CA LEU A 137 -1.69 2.60 10.07
C LEU A 137 -1.67 4.11 10.29
N ASN A 138 -2.83 4.78 10.13
CA ASN A 138 -2.96 6.20 10.47
C ASN A 138 -2.71 6.45 11.96
N ALA A 139 -3.27 5.64 12.86
CA ALA A 139 -3.03 5.76 14.31
C ALA A 139 -1.55 5.50 14.68
N PHE A 140 -0.90 4.52 14.05
CA PHE A 140 0.53 4.23 14.23
C PHE A 140 1.39 5.40 13.76
N SER A 141 1.08 5.96 12.58
CA SER A 141 1.72 7.17 12.07
C SER A 141 1.62 8.30 13.08
N LYS A 142 0.42 8.56 13.60
CA LYS A 142 0.18 9.60 14.61
C LYS A 142 0.93 9.35 15.91
N ALA A 143 0.94 8.12 16.40
CA ALA A 143 1.71 7.73 17.58
C ALA A 143 3.24 7.81 17.35
N SER A 144 3.69 7.87 16.10
CA SER A 144 5.10 8.04 15.73
C SER A 144 5.53 9.51 15.65
N ALA A 145 4.71 10.47 16.06
CA ALA A 145 5.04 11.90 16.01
C ALA A 145 6.30 12.28 16.82
N GLY A 146 6.72 11.45 17.78
CA GLY A 146 7.96 11.61 18.52
C GLY A 146 9.21 11.02 17.83
N ALA A 147 9.06 10.39 16.67
CA ALA A 147 10.19 9.88 15.90
C ALA A 147 11.10 11.04 15.48
N ARG A 148 12.40 10.76 15.39
CA ARG A 148 13.41 11.75 15.00
C ARG A 148 13.12 12.32 13.61
N LEU A 149 12.65 11.47 12.69
CA LEU A 149 12.40 11.87 11.32
C LEU A 149 11.06 11.34 10.81
N HIS A 150 10.12 12.24 10.54
CA HIS A 150 8.84 11.92 9.91
C HIS A 150 8.74 12.63 8.56
N VAL A 151 8.95 11.88 7.48
CA VAL A 151 9.08 12.40 6.11
C VAL A 151 7.85 12.05 5.28
N ARG A 152 7.30 13.03 4.57
CA ARG A 152 6.32 12.80 3.50
C ARG A 152 6.95 13.09 2.15
N VAL A 153 6.94 12.10 1.27
CA VAL A 153 7.42 12.22 -0.11
C VAL A 153 6.23 12.52 -1.01
N ALA A 154 6.26 13.66 -1.69
CA ALA A 154 5.22 14.03 -2.64
C ALA A 154 5.77 14.98 -3.72
N PRO A 155 5.40 14.81 -5.00
CA PRO A 155 5.93 15.65 -6.08
C PRO A 155 5.46 17.11 -6.04
N GLY A 156 4.41 17.44 -5.28
CA GLY A 156 3.88 18.79 -5.17
C GLY A 156 3.56 19.19 -3.72
N PRO A 157 3.30 20.49 -3.47
CA PRO A 157 3.07 21.04 -2.12
C PRO A 157 1.71 20.67 -1.52
N VAL A 158 1.13 19.54 -1.91
CA VAL A 158 -0.15 19.08 -1.38
C VAL A 158 0.07 18.58 0.03
N ARG A 159 -0.43 19.34 1.02
CA ARG A 159 -0.36 18.97 2.42
C ARG A 159 -1.35 17.82 2.70
N MET A 160 -0.87 16.59 2.59
CA MET A 160 -1.58 15.38 2.98
C MET A 160 -1.17 14.93 4.40
N ASP A 161 -1.17 15.88 5.33
CA ASP A 161 -0.86 15.67 6.75
C ASP A 161 -1.97 16.30 7.61
N GLN A 162 -3.03 15.52 7.81
CA GLN A 162 -4.21 15.95 8.56
C GLN A 162 -3.91 16.14 10.06
N ASP A 163 -2.99 15.34 10.60
CA ASP A 163 -2.64 15.33 12.02
C ASP A 163 -1.49 16.28 12.38
N HIS A 164 -0.84 16.91 11.39
CA HIS A 164 0.25 17.89 11.58
C HIS A 164 1.48 17.29 12.26
N ILE A 165 1.76 16.01 11.98
CA ILE A 165 2.85 15.22 12.56
C ILE A 165 4.09 15.15 11.67
N VAL A 166 3.95 15.48 10.38
CA VAL A 166 5.05 15.38 9.42
C VAL A 166 6.06 16.49 9.71
N THR A 167 7.28 16.07 10.07
CA THR A 167 8.41 16.97 10.33
C THR A 167 9.02 17.53 9.05
N HIS A 168 9.05 16.73 7.98
CA HIS A 168 9.74 17.07 6.74
C HIS A 168 8.90 16.70 5.51
N HIS A 169 8.75 17.65 4.59
CA HIS A 169 8.17 17.40 3.28
C HIS A 169 9.31 17.32 2.26
N LEU A 170 9.38 16.21 1.52
CA LEU A 170 10.36 16.00 0.47
C LEU A 170 9.67 16.17 -0.90
N PRO A 171 9.80 17.34 -1.57
CA PRO A 171 9.10 17.67 -2.80
C PRO A 171 9.72 17.00 -4.02
N CYS A 172 9.62 15.67 -4.10
CA CYS A 172 10.19 14.88 -5.19
C CYS A 172 9.25 13.73 -5.59
N CYS A 173 9.49 13.18 -6.77
CA CYS A 173 8.85 11.93 -7.20
C CYS A 173 9.62 10.71 -6.65
N LEU A 174 9.01 9.53 -6.71
CA LEU A 174 9.62 8.31 -6.19
C LEU A 174 10.89 7.93 -6.98
N GLU A 175 10.93 8.23 -8.28
CA GLU A 175 12.09 8.01 -9.14
C GLU A 175 13.31 8.79 -8.62
N ALA A 176 13.13 10.08 -8.30
CA ALA A 176 14.19 10.93 -7.80
C ALA A 176 14.69 10.49 -6.41
N LEU A 177 13.78 9.99 -5.56
CA LEU A 177 14.16 9.43 -4.26
C LEU A 177 14.93 8.13 -4.39
N ALA A 178 14.43 7.18 -5.21
CA ALA A 178 15.11 5.92 -5.47
C ALA A 178 16.52 6.15 -6.01
N GLN A 179 16.64 7.04 -7.01
CA GLN A 179 17.93 7.43 -7.58
C GLN A 179 18.85 8.08 -6.54
N GLY A 180 18.33 9.00 -5.71
CA GLY A 180 19.12 9.66 -4.68
C GLY A 180 19.65 8.69 -3.62
N LEU A 181 18.86 7.68 -3.22
CA LEU A 181 19.29 6.63 -2.29
C LEU A 181 20.35 5.71 -2.92
N ALA A 182 20.20 5.39 -4.21
CA ALA A 182 21.18 4.60 -4.97
C ALA A 182 22.52 5.34 -5.13
N GLU A 183 22.49 6.62 -5.50
CA GLU A 183 23.67 7.49 -5.60
C GLU A 183 24.40 7.67 -4.27
N ALA A 184 23.66 7.63 -3.16
CA ALA A 184 24.21 7.65 -1.81
C ALA A 184 24.84 6.31 -1.36
N GLY A 185 24.82 5.28 -2.21
CA GLY A 185 25.46 3.99 -1.96
C GLY A 185 24.66 3.05 -1.05
N LEU A 186 23.34 3.25 -0.92
CA LEU A 186 22.48 2.29 -0.22
C LEU A 186 22.11 1.13 -1.15
N GLU A 187 22.58 -0.06 -0.80
CA GLU A 187 22.20 -1.31 -1.46
C GLU A 187 20.80 -1.76 -1.03
N ALA A 188 20.01 -2.29 -1.97
CA ALA A 188 18.69 -2.82 -1.67
C ALA A 188 18.79 -4.11 -0.85
N ALA A 189 18.08 -4.17 0.28
CA ALA A 189 17.94 -5.40 1.05
C ALA A 189 17.20 -6.49 0.26
N THR A 190 17.40 -7.76 0.64
CA THR A 190 16.74 -8.91 -0.01
C THR A 190 15.28 -9.11 0.41
N GLY A 191 14.78 -8.32 1.36
CA GLY A 191 13.43 -8.46 1.91
C GLY A 191 13.21 -7.63 3.18
N PRO A 192 12.06 -7.77 3.84
CA PRO A 192 11.75 -7.01 5.05
C PRO A 192 12.63 -7.46 6.21
N PRO A 193 12.80 -6.61 7.25
CA PRO A 193 13.53 -6.99 8.44
C PRO A 193 12.99 -8.29 9.05
N ALA A 194 13.89 -9.21 9.44
CA ALA A 194 13.54 -10.57 9.88
C ALA A 194 12.52 -10.60 11.04
N PHE A 195 12.55 -9.61 11.93
CA PHE A 195 11.57 -9.44 13.01
C PHE A 195 10.14 -9.33 12.46
N TRP A 196 9.92 -8.42 11.51
CA TRP A 196 8.62 -8.20 10.91
C TRP A 196 8.17 -9.35 10.03
N LYS A 197 9.12 -9.96 9.31
CA LYS A 197 8.83 -11.17 8.52
C LYS A 197 8.26 -12.27 9.41
N ARG A 198 8.91 -12.60 10.53
CA ARG A 198 8.44 -13.64 11.46
C ARG A 198 7.06 -13.34 12.03
N LEU A 199 6.79 -12.08 12.38
CA LEU A 199 5.47 -11.66 12.87
C LEU A 199 4.40 -11.80 11.78
N SER A 200 4.71 -11.40 10.55
CA SER A 200 3.80 -11.55 9.42
C SER A 200 3.52 -13.02 9.11
N ASP A 201 4.55 -13.87 9.09
CA ASP A 201 4.39 -15.31 8.87
C ASP A 201 3.51 -15.94 9.97
N ALA A 202 3.76 -15.60 11.25
CA ALA A 202 2.99 -16.10 12.38
C ALA A 202 1.52 -15.64 12.33
N ALA A 203 1.27 -14.37 12.00
CA ALA A 203 -0.09 -13.85 11.82
C ALA A 203 -0.81 -14.56 10.68
N GLY A 204 -0.12 -14.82 9.56
CA GLY A 204 -0.65 -15.58 8.44
C GLY A 204 -1.06 -16.99 8.83
N SER A 205 -0.22 -17.72 9.57
CA SER A 205 -0.55 -19.07 10.07
C SER A 205 -1.75 -19.08 11.01
N VAL A 206 -1.89 -18.07 11.88
CA VAL A 206 -3.05 -17.96 12.77
C VAL A 206 -4.33 -17.69 11.97
N LEU A 207 -4.29 -16.75 11.03
CA LEU A 207 -5.44 -16.42 10.18
C LEU A 207 -5.86 -17.60 9.31
N GLU A 208 -4.91 -18.33 8.73
CA GLU A 208 -5.19 -19.51 7.92
C GLU A 208 -5.88 -20.60 8.76
N ARG A 209 -5.42 -20.85 9.98
CA ARG A 209 -6.06 -21.79 10.90
C ARG A 209 -7.48 -21.35 11.30
N MET A 210 -7.67 -20.06 11.61
CA MET A 210 -8.97 -19.53 12.02
C MET A 210 -10.03 -19.53 10.89
N LEU A 211 -9.59 -19.53 9.64
CA LEU A 211 -10.48 -19.51 8.47
C LEU A 211 -10.57 -20.89 7.79
N SER A 212 -9.81 -21.87 8.25
CA SER A 212 -9.86 -23.24 7.74
C SER A 212 -11.15 -23.94 8.20
N PRO A 213 -11.84 -24.68 7.31
CA PRO A 213 -13.02 -25.46 7.68
C PRO A 213 -12.68 -26.48 8.79
N GLY A 214 -13.44 -26.47 9.89
CA GLY A 214 -13.32 -27.44 10.99
C GLY A 214 -12.49 -27.01 12.21
N GLU A 215 -11.59 -26.04 12.08
CA GLU A 215 -10.85 -25.45 13.22
C GLU A 215 -11.26 -23.99 13.52
N GLY A 216 -11.90 -23.34 12.56
CA GLY A 216 -12.39 -21.97 12.65
C GLY A 216 -13.86 -21.82 13.04
N ALA A 217 -14.26 -20.60 13.40
CA ALA A 217 -15.66 -20.23 13.69
C ALA A 217 -16.58 -20.21 12.45
N CYS A 218 -16.03 -20.55 11.27
CA CYS A 218 -16.73 -20.53 10.00
C CYS A 218 -17.17 -21.96 9.64
N ASP A 219 -18.37 -22.37 10.08
CA ASP A 219 -19.02 -23.65 9.77
C ASP A 219 -19.37 -23.78 8.26
N GLY A 220 -18.38 -23.66 7.37
CA GLY A 220 -18.58 -23.69 5.92
C GLY A 220 -19.41 -22.52 5.36
N ARG A 221 -19.68 -21.50 6.17
CA ARG A 221 -20.41 -20.29 5.74
C ARG A 221 -19.48 -19.32 5.03
N LEU A 222 -19.99 -18.68 3.98
CA LEU A 222 -19.32 -17.53 3.37
C LEU A 222 -19.33 -16.36 4.35
N THR A 223 -18.14 -15.96 4.79
CA THR A 223 -17.91 -14.77 5.64
C THR A 223 -17.09 -13.76 4.87
N GLU A 224 -17.16 -12.48 5.24
CA GLU A 224 -16.38 -11.42 4.59
C GLU A 224 -14.87 -11.68 4.62
N PRO A 225 -14.26 -12.13 5.75
CA PRO A 225 -12.84 -12.52 5.79
C PRO A 225 -12.49 -13.67 4.85
N PHE A 226 -13.37 -14.67 4.74
CA PHE A 226 -13.19 -15.80 3.85
C PHE A 226 -13.23 -15.36 2.37
N ILE A 227 -14.17 -14.48 2.01
CA ILE A 227 -14.27 -13.92 0.66
C ILE A 227 -13.02 -13.11 0.34
N ALA A 228 -12.56 -12.23 1.24
CA ALA A 228 -11.35 -11.43 1.03
C ALA A 228 -10.10 -12.30 0.82
N GLN A 229 -9.91 -13.35 1.63
CA GLN A 229 -8.82 -14.31 1.42
C GLN A 229 -8.95 -15.08 0.11
N THR A 230 -10.15 -15.53 -0.23
CA THR A 230 -10.36 -16.34 -1.44
C THR A 230 -10.12 -15.50 -2.68
N VAL A 231 -10.69 -14.29 -2.75
CA VAL A 231 -10.49 -13.37 -3.89
C VAL A 231 -9.01 -13.05 -4.07
N SER A 232 -8.30 -12.67 -2.99
CA SER A 232 -6.87 -12.36 -3.07
C SER A 232 -6.00 -13.56 -3.50
N ARG A 233 -6.35 -14.79 -3.08
CA ARG A 233 -5.68 -16.02 -3.53
C ARG A 233 -5.90 -16.33 -5.02
N LEU A 234 -7.09 -16.01 -5.54
CA LEU A 234 -7.47 -16.31 -6.91
C LEU A 234 -6.91 -15.29 -7.91
N MET A 235 -6.43 -14.13 -7.45
CA MET A 235 -5.80 -13.15 -8.32
C MET A 235 -4.53 -13.71 -8.93
N CYS A 236 -4.36 -13.51 -10.24
CA CYS A 236 -3.14 -13.81 -10.97
C CYS A 236 -2.29 -12.54 -11.17
N PRO A 237 -0.95 -12.67 -11.34
CA PRO A 237 -0.11 -11.54 -11.70
C PRO A 237 -0.62 -10.84 -12.97
N GLY A 238 -0.75 -9.51 -12.92
CA GLY A 238 -1.23 -8.67 -14.01
C GLY A 238 -2.75 -8.44 -14.03
N GLU A 239 -3.52 -9.19 -13.24
CA GLU A 239 -4.94 -8.90 -13.04
C GLU A 239 -5.16 -7.66 -12.19
N ARG A 240 -6.33 -7.04 -12.34
CA ARG A 240 -6.71 -5.83 -11.61
C ARG A 240 -7.98 -6.11 -10.81
N LEU A 241 -7.95 -5.80 -9.53
CA LEU A 241 -9.11 -5.88 -8.66
C LEU A 241 -9.64 -4.47 -8.39
N GLN A 242 -10.88 -4.22 -8.79
CA GLN A 242 -11.59 -3.02 -8.39
C GLN A 242 -12.37 -3.29 -7.11
N ILE A 243 -12.11 -2.50 -6.08
CA ILE A 243 -12.68 -2.70 -4.74
C ILE A 243 -13.62 -1.54 -4.44
N SER A 244 -14.83 -1.83 -3.98
CA SER A 244 -15.76 -0.81 -3.51
C SER A 244 -15.28 -0.19 -2.19
N SER A 245 -15.66 1.07 -1.96
CA SER A 245 -15.50 1.72 -0.65
C SER A 245 -16.35 1.04 0.43
N SER A 246 -16.15 1.42 1.70
CA SER A 246 -16.77 0.84 2.91
C SER A 246 -16.08 -0.45 3.40
N MET A 247 -16.84 -1.51 3.68
CA MET A 247 -16.33 -2.76 4.22
C MET A 247 -15.42 -3.53 3.25
N PRO A 248 -15.72 -3.67 1.94
CA PRO A 248 -14.90 -4.52 1.07
C PRO A 248 -13.42 -4.14 1.00
N ILE A 249 -13.12 -2.83 0.96
CA ILE A 249 -11.74 -2.34 0.98
C ILE A 249 -11.05 -2.62 2.32
N ARG A 250 -11.79 -2.54 3.44
CA ARG A 250 -11.26 -2.86 4.77
C ARG A 250 -11.09 -4.35 4.94
N ASP A 251 -12.03 -5.17 4.48
CA ASP A 251 -11.94 -6.63 4.58
C ASP A 251 -10.73 -7.14 3.79
N LEU A 252 -10.45 -6.59 2.61
CA LEU A 252 -9.22 -6.90 1.88
C LEU A 252 -7.98 -6.31 2.56
N ASP A 253 -8.04 -5.09 3.09
CA ASP A 253 -6.95 -4.50 3.86
C ASP A 253 -6.67 -5.21 5.20
N PHE A 254 -7.58 -6.05 5.68
CA PHE A 254 -7.34 -6.90 6.83
C PHE A 254 -6.90 -8.28 6.36
N PHE A 255 -7.72 -8.93 5.56
CA PHE A 255 -7.64 -10.38 5.40
C PHE A 255 -6.99 -10.81 4.09
N ALA A 256 -6.66 -9.92 3.15
CA ALA A 256 -6.03 -10.34 1.89
C ALA A 256 -4.79 -11.19 2.15
N LYS A 257 -4.72 -12.34 1.48
CA LYS A 257 -3.54 -13.20 1.52
C LYS A 257 -2.46 -12.59 0.62
N PRO A 258 -1.19 -12.65 1.03
CA PRO A 258 -0.07 -12.33 0.15
C PRO A 258 -0.11 -13.20 -1.10
N PHE A 259 0.33 -12.66 -2.24
CA PHE A 259 0.63 -13.48 -3.40
C PHE A 259 1.66 -14.55 -3.01
N ASN A 260 1.35 -15.78 -3.38
CA ASN A 260 2.30 -16.87 -3.34
C ASN A 260 2.72 -17.14 -4.79
N ASP A 261 4.01 -17.35 -5.04
CA ASP A 261 4.53 -17.65 -6.39
C ASP A 261 4.00 -18.96 -6.99
N SER A 262 3.12 -19.67 -6.28
CA SER A 262 2.50 -20.95 -6.64
C SER A 262 1.50 -20.88 -7.81
N CYS A 263 1.22 -19.69 -8.35
CA CYS A 263 0.37 -19.50 -9.54
C CYS A 263 1.18 -19.33 -10.85
N MET A 264 2.49 -19.63 -10.84
CA MET A 264 3.27 -19.85 -12.07
C MET A 264 3.33 -21.34 -12.45
#